data_AF-A0A3L7SG28-F1
#
_entry.id   AF-A0A3L7SG28-F1
#
_cell.length_a   1.000
_cell.length_b   1.000
_cell.length_c   1.000
_cell.angle_alpha   90.00
_cell.angle_beta   90.00
_cell.angle_gamma   90.00
#
_symmetry.space_group_name_H-M   'P 1'
#
loop_
_entity.id
_entity.type
_entity.pdbx_description
1 polymer ?
#
loop_
_entity_poly.entity_id
_entity_poly.type
_entity_poly.pdbx_seq_one_letter_code
_entity_poly.pdbx_strand_id
1 'polypeptide(L)'
;MKRFGLVLLLLVGVLTTQAAAREGSDESESVVFLGDNGVIVLKFEIRLGETGPRETTTYETGPRTAFEQSVERLMQALDKDGNGIVKVEEAQGRYLTSRDLQPARVPVPAGNRPLVAEPNPDVTPADGKITRQEFLAHFKRIGLFPFQMLYQSNVATAAMNRPGRPADGSPSVPLFARLDTNGDGKLSSSELTDALKTLHKLDLDDDETISLAELNPLGNGAGLNAMPANGARNPAKSPFLGVGSDESISKQIGRLIDKYDSVDPLKSGVEGATVRNQKLSRQELGLSVASFARFDGDGDGQLDFDELRQFLSDPDPTIQIMVPLDRMDSLAATAHQPELQEKLKITPDGSANINLGSLQFSVVRNPSFAPLSVDVLLKQQFMAADTDANGYLEKSETERIFLLGVPFESLDTDKNGKIFLGELLEYFSLRLDSTRSRVVLTIQEQGRTLFEILDTDRDQRLSFRELQVAADRLSLWDQDGDGALKESEVPLQYRLVLARGNLPGLGNGFLNPNLGMNPQGIPAERTAGPVWFLKMDKNRDGEVSTREFLGDLSLFAEFDRNHDGFIDLNEAALAQGSD
;
A
#
# COMPACT_ATOMS: atom_id res chain seq x y z
N MET A 1 -53.02 34.87 36.66
CA MET A 1 -51.88 34.53 35.78
C MET A 1 -51.95 33.03 35.49
N LYS A 2 -51.99 32.68 34.19
CA LYS A 2 -51.55 31.45 33.48
C LYS A 2 -51.45 30.12 34.27
N ARG A 3 -51.79 28.93 33.77
CA ARG A 3 -52.57 28.36 32.66
C ARG A 3 -52.55 26.85 32.93
N PHE A 4 -53.66 26.18 32.66
CA PHE A 4 -53.86 24.72 32.62
C PHE A 4 -52.94 24.01 31.61
N GLY A 5 -52.69 22.70 31.80
CA GLY A 5 -52.04 21.85 30.79
C GLY A 5 -51.98 20.37 31.16
N LEU A 6 -53.10 19.68 30.95
CA LEU A 6 -53.32 18.23 30.87
C LEU A 6 -52.37 17.57 29.84
N VAL A 7 -52.04 16.27 29.99
CA VAL A 7 -52.30 15.20 28.98
C VAL A 7 -51.53 13.90 29.29
N LEU A 8 -52.33 12.87 29.55
CA LEU A 8 -52.10 11.43 29.46
C LEU A 8 -52.11 10.99 27.98
N LEU A 9 -51.08 10.29 27.49
CA LEU A 9 -50.99 9.42 26.28
C LEU A 9 -49.47 9.20 26.07
N LEU A 10 -48.86 8.06 25.76
CA LEU A 10 -49.25 6.84 25.07
C LEU A 10 -48.04 5.90 25.29
N LEU A 11 -48.20 4.76 25.97
CA LEU A 11 -47.14 3.75 26.12
C LEU A 11 -47.57 2.49 25.36
N VAL A 12 -47.59 2.57 24.03
CA VAL A 12 -47.79 1.44 23.09
C VAL A 12 -47.03 1.75 21.79
N GLY A 13 -46.16 0.82 21.37
CA GLY A 13 -45.40 0.84 20.11
C GLY A 13 -44.04 1.53 20.27
N VAL A 14 -42.88 0.90 20.07
CA VAL A 14 -42.50 0.11 18.89
C VAL A 14 -41.51 -0.99 19.31
N LEU A 15 -41.98 -2.23 19.35
CA LEU A 15 -41.20 -3.39 18.92
C LEU A 15 -41.29 -3.39 17.40
N THR A 16 -40.12 -3.33 16.75
CA THR A 16 -39.79 -3.56 15.32
C THR A 16 -39.05 -2.37 14.71
N THR A 17 -37.72 -2.45 14.76
CA THR A 17 -36.86 -1.93 13.69
C THR A 17 -35.58 -2.77 13.67
N GLN A 18 -35.66 -3.81 12.85
CA GLN A 18 -34.70 -4.06 11.78
C GLN A 18 -33.22 -4.09 12.22
N ALA A 19 -32.71 -5.31 12.38
CA ALA A 19 -31.30 -5.62 12.20
C ALA A 19 -30.88 -5.23 10.76
N ALA A 20 -30.58 -3.95 10.57
CA ALA A 20 -29.67 -3.53 9.54
C ALA A 20 -28.28 -3.94 10.04
N ALA A 21 -27.62 -4.86 9.32
CA ALA A 21 -26.20 -5.07 9.48
C ALA A 21 -25.54 -3.68 9.42
N ARG A 22 -24.94 -3.24 10.53
CA ARG A 22 -24.09 -2.04 10.52
C ARG A 22 -22.93 -2.37 9.62
N GLU A 23 -23.00 -1.93 8.36
CA GLU A 23 -21.79 -1.75 7.56
C GLU A 23 -20.84 -0.87 8.40
N GLY A 24 -19.56 -1.27 8.49
CA GLY A 24 -18.56 -0.60 9.33
C GLY A 24 -18.55 0.92 9.16
N SER A 25 -18.06 1.63 10.19
CA SER A 25 -17.96 3.09 10.14
C SER A 25 -17.24 3.57 8.89
N ASP A 26 -17.81 4.56 8.21
CA ASP A 26 -17.38 5.16 6.94
C ASP A 26 -15.88 5.54 6.88
N GLU A 27 -15.26 5.71 8.05
CA GLU A 27 -13.89 6.19 8.24
C GLU A 27 -12.86 5.06 8.44
N SER A 28 -13.30 3.81 8.59
CA SER A 28 -12.41 2.71 8.96
C SER A 28 -12.56 1.47 8.09
N GLU A 29 -11.45 0.94 7.60
CA GLU A 29 -11.38 -0.29 6.82
C GLU A 29 -10.59 -1.35 7.58
N SER A 30 -11.12 -2.58 7.65
CA SER A 30 -10.49 -3.68 8.37
C SER A 30 -9.90 -4.70 7.42
N VAL A 31 -8.65 -5.07 7.68
CA VAL A 31 -7.92 -6.13 6.98
C VAL A 31 -7.58 -7.21 7.99
N VAL A 32 -8.01 -8.44 7.72
CA VAL A 32 -7.76 -9.59 8.58
C VAL A 32 -6.64 -10.43 7.99
N PHE A 33 -5.50 -10.48 8.66
CA PHE A 33 -4.41 -11.38 8.32
C PHE A 33 -4.64 -12.75 8.97
N LEU A 34 -4.50 -13.79 8.16
CA LEU A 34 -4.57 -15.17 8.58
C LEU A 34 -3.21 -15.62 9.11
N GLY A 35 -2.95 -15.42 10.41
CA GLY A 35 -1.72 -15.86 11.08
C GLY A 35 -1.71 -17.34 11.46
N ASP A 36 -0.59 -17.82 11.99
CA ASP A 36 -0.46 -19.24 12.36
C ASP A 36 -1.02 -19.53 13.76
N ASN A 37 -1.07 -18.51 14.61
CA ASN A 37 -1.59 -18.59 15.98
C ASN A 37 -2.98 -17.93 16.13
N GLY A 38 -3.64 -17.62 15.02
CA GLY A 38 -4.93 -16.93 14.99
C GLY A 38 -4.95 -15.73 14.06
N VAL A 39 -6.09 -15.04 14.03
CA VAL A 39 -6.32 -13.88 13.18
C VAL A 39 -5.69 -12.62 13.77
N ILE A 40 -5.11 -11.79 12.92
CA ILE A 40 -4.65 -10.45 13.28
C ILE A 40 -5.49 -9.44 12.50
N VAL A 41 -6.17 -8.55 13.21
CA VAL A 41 -7.06 -7.54 12.61
C VAL A 41 -6.35 -6.19 12.61
N LEU A 42 -6.01 -5.72 11.41
CA LEU A 42 -5.49 -4.37 11.17
C LEU A 42 -6.65 -3.47 10.77
N LYS A 43 -6.98 -2.48 11.59
CA LYS A 43 -8.04 -1.50 11.30
C LYS A 43 -7.41 -0.17 10.93
N PHE A 44 -7.64 0.27 9.69
CA PHE A 44 -7.14 1.53 9.16
C PHE A 44 -8.20 2.60 9.29
N GLU A 45 -7.96 3.63 10.09
CA GLU A 45 -8.75 4.86 10.11
C GLU A 45 -8.14 5.85 9.12
N ILE A 46 -8.73 5.89 7.92
CA ILE A 46 -8.14 6.61 6.80
C ILE A 46 -8.78 7.98 6.72
N ARG A 47 -7.93 9.02 6.76
CA ARG A 47 -8.31 10.42 6.71
C ARG A 47 -7.82 11.02 5.41
N LEU A 48 -8.78 11.48 4.60
CA LEU A 48 -8.54 12.08 3.30
C LEU A 48 -8.77 13.59 3.38
N GLY A 49 -7.81 14.37 2.90
CA GLY A 49 -7.96 15.81 2.74
C GLY A 49 -8.78 16.17 1.50
N GLU A 50 -9.48 17.31 1.54
CA GLU A 50 -10.13 17.86 0.35
C GLU A 50 -9.07 18.39 -0.64
N THR A 51 -9.12 17.91 -1.88
CA THR A 51 -8.40 18.50 -3.02
C THR A 51 -9.12 19.77 -3.48
N GLY A 52 -8.90 20.87 -2.77
CA GLY A 52 -9.39 22.22 -3.12
C GLY A 52 -8.24 23.19 -3.44
N PRO A 53 -8.42 24.19 -4.35
CA PRO A 53 -7.35 25.11 -4.74
C PRO A 53 -6.92 26.15 -3.68
N ARG A 54 -7.50 26.17 -2.47
CA ARG A 54 -7.21 27.20 -1.47
C ARG A 54 -7.14 26.66 -0.05
N GLU A 55 -6.08 27.12 0.62
CA GLU A 55 -5.72 26.96 2.02
C GLU A 55 -6.91 27.17 2.97
N THR A 56 -7.47 26.07 3.48
CA THR A 56 -8.03 25.88 4.83
C THR A 56 -8.71 24.50 4.87
N THR A 57 -7.90 23.45 4.94
CA THR A 57 -8.40 22.06 4.97
C THR A 57 -9.05 21.80 6.32
N THR A 58 -10.38 21.75 6.37
CA THR A 58 -11.10 21.46 7.62
C THR A 58 -12.19 20.42 7.45
N TYR A 59 -11.98 19.36 6.66
CA TYR A 59 -12.84 18.16 6.68
C TYR A 59 -11.98 16.95 6.28
N GLU A 60 -11.75 16.00 7.20
CA GLU A 60 -11.03 14.76 6.90
C GLU A 60 -12.01 13.59 6.81
N THR A 61 -12.50 13.35 5.59
CA THR A 61 -13.51 12.33 5.30
C THR A 61 -12.88 10.95 5.10
N GLY A 62 -13.68 9.90 5.30
CA GLY A 62 -13.29 8.52 4.99
C GLY A 62 -13.34 8.22 3.48
N PRO A 63 -12.73 7.12 3.03
CA PRO A 63 -12.71 6.74 1.61
C PRO A 63 -14.10 6.60 0.99
N ARG A 64 -15.07 6.06 1.73
CA ARG A 64 -16.44 5.85 1.24
C ARG A 64 -17.16 7.19 1.05
N THR A 65 -17.19 8.08 2.04
CA THR A 65 -17.72 9.45 1.86
C THR A 65 -17.01 10.20 0.73
N ALA A 66 -15.67 10.16 0.66
CA ALA A 66 -14.93 10.85 -0.39
C ALA A 66 -15.30 10.35 -1.80
N PHE A 67 -15.45 9.02 -1.94
CA PHE A 67 -15.90 8.41 -3.19
C PHE A 67 -17.32 8.81 -3.55
N GLU A 68 -18.25 8.74 -2.59
CA GLU A 68 -19.62 9.18 -2.79
C GLU A 68 -19.72 10.67 -3.18
N GLN A 69 -18.95 11.54 -2.54
CA GLN A 69 -18.84 12.96 -2.90
C GLN A 69 -18.26 13.18 -4.30
N SER A 70 -17.33 12.32 -4.76
CA SER A 70 -16.86 12.38 -6.15
C SER A 70 -17.94 11.97 -7.16
N VAL A 71 -18.81 11.02 -6.81
CA VAL A 71 -19.98 10.66 -7.63
C VAL A 71 -20.96 11.83 -7.72
N GLU A 72 -21.23 12.53 -6.62
CA GLU A 72 -22.07 13.72 -6.62
C GLU A 72 -21.49 14.83 -7.50
N ARG A 73 -20.17 15.10 -7.39
CA ARG A 73 -19.49 16.08 -8.25
C ARG A 73 -19.52 15.67 -9.72
N LEU A 74 -19.36 14.38 -10.02
CA LEU A 74 -19.52 13.85 -11.37
C LEU A 74 -20.95 14.11 -11.87
N MET A 75 -21.98 13.76 -11.10
CA MET A 75 -23.37 13.99 -11.50
C MET A 75 -23.66 15.47 -11.76
N GLN A 76 -23.19 16.37 -10.89
CA GLN A 76 -23.31 17.83 -11.08
C GLN A 76 -22.61 18.31 -12.35
N ALA A 77 -21.42 17.77 -12.68
CA ALA A 77 -20.72 18.13 -13.91
C ALA A 77 -21.38 17.56 -15.18
N LEU A 78 -22.11 16.44 -15.04
CA LEU A 78 -22.86 15.84 -16.14
C LEU A 78 -24.18 16.55 -16.41
N ASP A 79 -24.85 17.06 -15.37
CA ASP A 79 -26.10 17.83 -15.42
C ASP A 79 -25.91 19.23 -16.05
N LYS A 80 -25.80 19.27 -17.38
CA LYS A 80 -25.53 20.50 -18.13
C LYS A 80 -26.68 21.50 -18.09
N ASP A 81 -27.92 21.02 -17.98
CA ASP A 81 -29.12 21.88 -17.95
C ASP A 81 -29.51 22.31 -16.53
N GLY A 82 -28.84 21.77 -15.50
CA GLY A 82 -28.96 22.16 -14.10
C GLY A 82 -30.30 21.76 -13.49
N ASN A 83 -30.96 20.73 -14.06
CA ASN A 83 -32.29 20.31 -13.65
C ASN A 83 -32.27 19.28 -12.49
N GLY A 84 -31.09 18.85 -12.05
CA GLY A 84 -30.86 17.85 -11.01
C GLY A 84 -30.96 16.40 -11.48
N ILE A 85 -31.07 16.16 -12.79
CA ILE A 85 -31.28 14.85 -13.43
C ILE A 85 -30.25 14.69 -14.54
N VAL A 86 -29.34 13.72 -14.37
CA VAL A 86 -28.39 13.33 -15.43
C VAL A 86 -29.09 12.37 -16.38
N LYS A 87 -29.19 12.72 -17.67
CA LYS A 87 -29.68 11.82 -18.72
C LYS A 87 -28.54 10.97 -19.29
N VAL A 88 -28.88 9.82 -19.88
CA VAL A 88 -27.89 8.93 -20.53
C VAL A 88 -27.09 9.67 -21.61
N GLU A 89 -27.73 10.56 -22.37
CA GLU A 89 -27.08 11.36 -23.41
C GLU A 89 -26.06 12.36 -22.84
N GLU A 90 -26.31 12.91 -21.65
CA GLU A 90 -25.43 13.89 -21.01
C GLU A 90 -24.18 13.25 -20.39
N ALA A 91 -24.31 11.97 -20.00
CA ALA A 91 -23.24 11.17 -19.42
C ALA A 91 -22.36 10.48 -20.48
N GLN A 92 -22.84 10.31 -21.70
CA GLN A 92 -22.15 9.51 -22.72
C GLN A 92 -20.68 9.94 -22.92
N GLY A 93 -19.74 9.03 -22.67
CA GLY A 93 -18.30 9.28 -22.82
C GLY A 93 -17.67 10.16 -21.72
N ARG A 94 -18.39 10.55 -20.67
CA ARG A 94 -17.93 11.50 -19.63
C ARG A 94 -17.76 10.88 -18.24
N TYR A 95 -17.79 9.55 -18.13
CA TYR A 95 -17.54 8.79 -16.89
C TYR A 95 -16.57 7.62 -17.12
N LEU A 96 -16.08 7.02 -16.04
CA LEU A 96 -15.18 5.86 -16.10
C LEU A 96 -15.91 4.58 -16.52
N THR A 97 -15.28 3.85 -17.43
CA THR A 97 -15.75 2.56 -17.94
C THR A 97 -14.70 1.47 -17.67
N SER A 98 -15.09 0.21 -17.87
CA SER A 98 -14.14 -0.92 -17.78
C SER A 98 -12.97 -0.80 -18.76
N ARG A 99 -13.09 0.02 -19.82
CA ARG A 99 -12.01 0.26 -20.79
C ARG A 99 -10.91 1.13 -20.18
N ASP A 100 -11.28 2.14 -19.40
CA ASP A 100 -10.35 3.08 -18.77
C ASP A 100 -9.48 2.42 -17.68
N LEU A 101 -9.93 1.28 -17.15
CA LEU A 101 -9.26 0.53 -16.09
C LEU A 101 -8.38 -0.62 -16.60
N GLN A 102 -8.33 -0.85 -17.92
CA GLN A 102 -7.43 -1.85 -18.48
C GLN A 102 -6.01 -1.29 -18.62
N PRO A 103 -4.96 -2.02 -18.21
CA PRO A 103 -3.60 -1.61 -18.48
C PRO A 103 -3.40 -1.46 -19.99
N ALA A 104 -2.76 -0.37 -20.42
CA ALA A 104 -2.51 -0.07 -21.82
C ALA A 104 -1.81 -1.26 -22.50
N ARG A 105 -2.59 -2.10 -23.19
CA ARG A 105 -2.05 -3.14 -24.06
C ARG A 105 -1.46 -2.46 -25.28
N VAL A 106 -0.38 -3.03 -25.79
CA VAL A 106 0.28 -2.66 -27.07
C VAL A 106 -0.77 -2.20 -28.09
N PRO A 107 -0.55 -1.08 -28.80
CA PRO A 107 -1.48 -0.57 -29.79
C PRO A 107 -1.68 -1.63 -30.87
N VAL A 108 -2.85 -2.26 -30.87
CA VAL A 108 -3.25 -3.12 -31.98
C VAL A 108 -3.88 -2.19 -33.02
N PRO A 109 -3.52 -2.29 -34.31
CA PRO A 109 -4.07 -1.44 -35.36
C PRO A 109 -5.60 -1.44 -35.33
N ALA A 110 -6.20 -0.28 -35.62
CA ALA A 110 -7.64 0.01 -35.54
C ALA A 110 -8.51 -0.72 -36.59
N GLY A 111 -8.20 -1.97 -36.92
CA GLY A 111 -9.00 -2.82 -37.78
C GLY A 111 -9.83 -3.83 -36.98
N ASN A 112 -11.14 -3.60 -36.91
CA ASN A 112 -12.16 -4.57 -36.45
C ASN A 112 -12.01 -5.11 -35.02
N ARG A 113 -12.03 -4.23 -34.01
CA ARG A 113 -12.49 -4.63 -32.68
C ARG A 113 -14.01 -4.44 -32.61
N PRO A 114 -14.80 -5.44 -32.18
CA PRO A 114 -16.21 -5.19 -31.90
C PRO A 114 -16.30 -4.11 -30.81
N LEU A 115 -17.09 -3.07 -31.08
CA LEU A 115 -17.54 -2.12 -30.07
C LEU A 115 -18.30 -2.93 -29.02
N VAL A 116 -17.63 -3.36 -27.96
CA VAL A 116 -18.33 -3.89 -26.78
C VAL A 116 -19.15 -2.71 -26.29
N ALA A 117 -20.49 -2.84 -26.34
CA ALA A 117 -21.40 -1.81 -25.86
C ALA A 117 -20.96 -1.40 -24.45
N GLU A 118 -20.67 -0.11 -24.28
CA GLU A 118 -20.29 0.43 -22.97
C GLU A 118 -21.45 0.13 -22.01
N PRO A 119 -21.20 -0.50 -20.85
CA PRO A 119 -22.27 -0.83 -19.93
C PRO A 119 -22.92 0.48 -19.46
N ASN A 120 -24.17 0.69 -19.86
CA ASN A 120 -24.98 1.83 -19.44
C ASN A 120 -25.19 1.79 -17.91
N PRO A 121 -24.92 2.87 -17.17
CA PRO A 121 -25.21 2.96 -15.74
C PRO A 121 -26.71 2.82 -15.43
N ASP A 122 -27.57 3.33 -16.31
CA ASP A 122 -29.04 3.29 -16.20
C ASP A 122 -29.54 1.85 -16.44
N VAL A 123 -29.92 1.16 -15.36
CA VAL A 123 -30.25 -0.27 -15.37
C VAL A 123 -31.44 -0.64 -14.51
N THR A 124 -31.75 0.11 -13.45
CA THR A 124 -32.77 -0.32 -12.49
C THR A 124 -33.40 0.88 -11.76
N PRO A 125 -34.51 1.43 -12.28
CA PRO A 125 -35.14 1.12 -13.57
C PRO A 125 -34.35 1.71 -14.74
N ALA A 126 -34.30 1.01 -15.88
CA ALA A 126 -33.75 1.56 -17.11
C ALA A 126 -34.71 2.62 -17.70
N ASP A 127 -34.69 3.85 -17.18
CA ASP A 127 -35.67 4.91 -17.46
C ASP A 127 -35.12 6.12 -18.24
N GLY A 128 -33.86 6.04 -18.68
CA GLY A 128 -33.14 7.08 -19.40
C GLY A 128 -32.50 8.13 -18.50
N LYS A 129 -32.60 7.98 -17.17
CA LYS A 129 -31.97 8.86 -16.19
C LYS A 129 -30.97 8.05 -15.39
N ILE A 130 -29.88 8.69 -15.01
CA ILE A 130 -28.85 8.06 -14.21
C ILE A 130 -28.94 8.61 -12.79
N THR A 131 -29.26 7.73 -11.86
CA THR A 131 -29.29 8.04 -10.43
C THR A 131 -27.92 7.84 -9.79
N ARG A 132 -27.74 8.43 -8.60
CA ARG A 132 -26.57 8.20 -7.75
C ARG A 132 -26.33 6.71 -7.47
N GLN A 133 -27.39 5.97 -7.18
CA GLN A 133 -27.31 4.54 -6.88
C GLN A 133 -26.83 3.74 -8.09
N GLU A 134 -27.27 4.12 -9.29
CA GLU A 134 -26.84 3.51 -10.55
C GLU A 134 -25.38 3.77 -10.87
N PHE A 135 -24.89 5.00 -10.65
CA PHE A 135 -23.46 5.28 -10.80
C PHE A 135 -22.60 4.50 -9.79
N LEU A 136 -23.01 4.44 -8.52
CA LEU A 136 -22.31 3.64 -7.51
C LEU A 136 -22.30 2.15 -7.87
N ALA A 137 -23.43 1.62 -8.33
CA ALA A 137 -23.54 0.24 -8.79
C ALA A 137 -22.69 -0.03 -10.05
N HIS A 138 -22.64 0.93 -10.97
CA HIS A 138 -21.78 0.86 -12.16
C HIS A 138 -20.30 0.81 -11.79
N PHE A 139 -19.84 1.72 -10.94
CA PHE A 139 -18.47 1.75 -10.45
C PHE A 139 -18.09 0.46 -9.72
N LYS A 140 -18.98 -0.03 -8.84
CA LYS A 140 -18.81 -1.35 -8.20
C LYS A 140 -18.67 -2.48 -9.22
N ARG A 141 -19.49 -2.48 -10.29
CA ARG A 141 -19.48 -3.51 -11.35
C ARG A 141 -18.17 -3.52 -12.13
N ILE A 142 -17.54 -2.36 -12.33
CA ILE A 142 -16.26 -2.26 -13.05
C ILE A 142 -15.04 -2.38 -12.13
N GLY A 143 -15.23 -2.70 -10.85
CA GLY A 143 -14.14 -2.91 -9.88
C GLY A 143 -13.63 -1.63 -9.21
N LEU A 144 -14.36 -0.52 -9.31
CA LEU A 144 -14.07 0.71 -8.57
C LEU A 144 -14.78 0.68 -7.22
N PHE A 145 -14.02 0.35 -6.18
CA PHE A 145 -14.46 0.38 -4.78
C PHE A 145 -13.79 1.53 -4.02
N PRO A 146 -14.47 2.22 -3.09
CA PRO A 146 -13.86 3.30 -2.29
C PRO A 146 -12.54 2.91 -1.63
N PHE A 147 -12.45 1.67 -1.17
CA PHE A 147 -11.24 1.03 -0.71
C PHE A 147 -11.00 -0.26 -1.50
N GLN A 148 -9.77 -0.46 -1.98
CA GLN A 148 -9.39 -1.67 -2.71
C GLN A 148 -8.09 -2.25 -2.15
N MET A 149 -8.04 -3.56 -1.99
CA MET A 149 -6.86 -4.28 -1.53
C MET A 149 -6.25 -5.07 -2.69
N LEU A 150 -4.96 -4.85 -2.96
CA LEU A 150 -4.18 -5.57 -3.96
C LEU A 150 -3.10 -6.39 -3.26
N TYR A 151 -3.00 -7.68 -3.57
CA TYR A 151 -1.94 -8.54 -3.05
C TYR A 151 -0.91 -8.87 -4.13
N GLN A 152 0.36 -8.66 -3.81
CA GLN A 152 1.50 -8.98 -4.66
C GLN A 152 2.37 -10.01 -3.92
N SER A 153 2.34 -11.26 -4.39
CA SER A 153 3.18 -12.33 -3.85
C SER A 153 4.59 -12.28 -4.43
N ASN A 154 5.62 -12.52 -3.62
CA ASN A 154 7.00 -12.68 -4.10
C ASN A 154 7.25 -13.96 -4.91
N VAL A 155 6.30 -14.89 -4.95
CA VAL A 155 6.40 -16.11 -5.78
C VAL A 155 6.44 -15.78 -7.30
N ALA A 156 6.01 -14.58 -7.69
CA ALA A 156 6.04 -14.13 -9.08
C ALA A 156 7.46 -13.90 -9.64
N THR A 157 8.43 -13.52 -8.80
CA THR A 157 9.83 -13.28 -9.22
C THR A 157 10.69 -14.54 -9.10
N ALA A 158 10.45 -15.41 -8.11
CA ALA A 158 11.20 -16.66 -7.95
C ALA A 158 10.87 -17.71 -9.04
N ALA A 159 9.62 -17.78 -9.50
CA ALA A 159 9.17 -18.76 -10.51
C ALA A 159 9.50 -18.36 -11.96
N MET A 160 10.24 -17.28 -12.20
CA MET A 160 10.80 -16.95 -13.52
C MET A 160 12.18 -17.58 -13.75
N ASN A 161 12.87 -18.07 -12.71
CA ASN A 161 14.29 -18.41 -12.81
C ASN A 161 14.67 -19.89 -12.75
N ARG A 162 13.74 -20.87 -12.74
CA ARG A 162 14.06 -22.30 -13.02
C ARG A 162 12.81 -23.21 -13.04
N PRO A 163 12.62 -24.07 -14.07
CA PRO A 163 11.73 -25.22 -13.95
C PRO A 163 12.47 -26.40 -13.30
N GLY A 164 11.96 -26.94 -12.19
CA GLY A 164 12.32 -28.29 -11.72
C GLY A 164 12.81 -28.49 -10.28
N ARG A 165 12.62 -27.56 -9.34
CA ARG A 165 12.87 -27.81 -7.90
C ARG A 165 11.64 -27.44 -7.06
N PRO A 166 11.28 -28.22 -6.01
CA PRO A 166 10.18 -27.86 -5.12
C PRO A 166 10.38 -26.47 -4.52
N ALA A 167 9.27 -25.75 -4.33
CA ALA A 167 9.21 -24.38 -3.85
C ALA A 167 9.48 -24.27 -2.33
N ASP A 168 10.71 -24.57 -1.93
CA ASP A 168 11.23 -24.29 -0.60
C ASP A 168 12.61 -23.62 -0.77
N GLY A 169 12.73 -22.37 -0.33
CA GLY A 169 13.92 -21.53 -0.52
C GLY A 169 13.77 -20.47 -1.63
N SER A 170 13.61 -19.22 -1.19
CA SER A 170 13.80 -18.01 -2.01
C SER A 170 15.14 -18.05 -2.76
N PRO A 171 15.28 -17.41 -3.93
CA PRO A 171 16.54 -17.37 -4.68
C PRO A 171 17.51 -16.35 -4.04
N SER A 172 17.97 -16.62 -2.83
CA SER A 172 19.16 -15.99 -2.28
C SER A 172 20.34 -16.93 -2.53
N VAL A 173 21.42 -16.43 -3.14
CA VAL A 173 22.73 -16.94 -2.70
C VAL A 173 22.96 -16.24 -1.37
N PRO A 174 22.99 -16.97 -0.25
CA PRO A 174 22.31 -16.50 0.95
C PRO A 174 23.24 -15.57 1.71
N LEU A 175 22.84 -14.31 1.88
CA LEU A 175 23.46 -13.40 2.83
C LEU A 175 23.70 -14.09 4.19
N PHE A 176 22.74 -14.93 4.61
CA PHE A 176 22.83 -15.77 5.79
C PHE A 176 24.06 -16.69 5.76
N ALA A 177 24.23 -17.51 4.72
CA ALA A 177 25.37 -18.42 4.59
C ALA A 177 26.72 -17.71 4.42
N ARG A 178 26.73 -16.43 4.02
CA ARG A 178 27.96 -15.63 3.99
C ARG A 178 28.33 -15.12 5.37
N LEU A 179 27.34 -14.76 6.18
CA LEU A 179 27.53 -14.26 7.55
C LEU A 179 27.72 -15.40 8.56
N ASP A 180 27.16 -16.58 8.32
CA ASP A 180 27.39 -17.80 9.10
C ASP A 180 28.78 -18.36 8.78
N THR A 181 29.80 -17.73 9.40
CA THR A 181 31.21 -18.06 9.14
C THR A 181 31.61 -19.41 9.72
N ASN A 182 30.90 -19.87 10.76
CA ASN A 182 31.21 -21.10 11.47
C ASN A 182 30.41 -22.32 10.94
N GLY A 183 29.33 -22.08 10.18
CA GLY A 183 28.53 -23.08 9.50
C GLY A 183 27.55 -23.83 10.42
N ASP A 184 27.14 -23.25 11.55
CA ASP A 184 26.19 -23.87 12.48
C ASP A 184 24.72 -23.64 12.12
N GLY A 185 24.46 -22.89 11.04
CA GLY A 185 23.12 -22.58 10.55
C GLY A 185 22.43 -21.46 11.33
N LYS A 186 23.18 -20.68 12.11
CA LYS A 186 22.69 -19.52 12.86
C LYS A 186 23.60 -18.31 12.66
N LEU A 187 23.10 -17.13 13.01
CA LEU A 187 23.90 -15.90 13.08
C LEU A 187 24.00 -15.44 14.53
N SER A 188 25.19 -15.58 15.09
CA SER A 188 25.51 -15.06 16.41
C SER A 188 25.74 -13.54 16.40
N SER A 189 25.68 -12.91 17.58
CA SER A 189 26.05 -11.50 17.73
C SER A 189 27.45 -11.20 17.17
N SER A 190 28.43 -12.10 17.39
CA SER A 190 29.79 -11.94 16.86
C SER A 190 29.84 -11.94 15.33
N GLU A 191 29.06 -12.80 14.68
CA GLU A 191 29.01 -12.90 13.22
C GLU A 191 28.33 -11.69 12.57
N LEU A 192 27.30 -11.14 13.23
CA LEU A 192 26.69 -9.89 12.81
C LEU A 192 27.63 -8.69 13.02
N THR A 193 28.38 -8.64 14.13
CA THR A 193 29.40 -7.59 14.34
C THR A 193 30.55 -7.70 13.33
N ASP A 194 30.95 -8.90 12.94
CA ASP A 194 31.96 -9.14 11.91
C ASP A 194 31.39 -9.13 10.47
N ALA A 195 30.11 -8.78 10.30
CA ALA A 195 29.44 -8.79 9.01
C ALA A 195 30.15 -7.91 7.98
N LEU A 196 30.60 -6.70 8.36
CA LEU A 196 31.34 -5.85 7.42
C LEU A 196 32.63 -6.51 6.96
N LYS A 197 33.43 -7.08 7.87
CA LYS A 197 34.69 -7.74 7.48
C LYS A 197 34.44 -8.86 6.46
N THR A 198 33.30 -9.52 6.62
CA THR A 198 32.88 -10.64 5.80
C THR A 198 32.32 -10.19 4.44
N LEU A 199 31.55 -9.11 4.42
CA LEU A 199 30.84 -8.62 3.24
C LEU A 199 31.62 -7.59 2.42
N HIS A 200 32.64 -6.91 2.97
CA HIS A 200 33.43 -5.87 2.29
C HIS A 200 33.98 -6.32 0.93
N LYS A 201 34.24 -7.62 0.71
CA LYS A 201 34.71 -8.12 -0.59
C LYS A 201 33.66 -8.04 -1.70
N LEU A 202 32.42 -7.75 -1.35
CA LEU A 202 31.28 -7.64 -2.27
C LEU A 202 30.97 -6.20 -2.64
N ASP A 203 31.43 -5.22 -1.87
CA ASP A 203 31.40 -3.81 -2.25
C ASP A 203 32.35 -3.63 -3.44
N LEU A 204 31.77 -3.59 -4.65
CA LEU A 204 32.52 -3.56 -5.91
C LEU A 204 32.71 -2.14 -6.43
N ASP A 205 31.80 -1.22 -6.10
CA ASP A 205 31.89 0.19 -6.48
C ASP A 205 32.51 1.09 -5.39
N ASP A 206 32.92 0.49 -4.27
CA ASP A 206 33.63 1.12 -3.14
C ASP A 206 32.80 2.25 -2.50
N ASP A 207 31.46 2.07 -2.49
CA ASP A 207 30.50 3.04 -1.98
C ASP A 207 30.13 2.84 -0.51
N GLU A 208 30.84 1.94 0.19
CA GLU A 208 30.70 1.63 1.62
C GLU A 208 29.37 0.96 2.00
N THR A 209 28.60 0.56 1.00
CA THR A 209 27.36 -0.17 1.17
C THR A 209 27.40 -1.49 0.42
N ILE A 210 26.46 -2.38 0.74
CA ILE A 210 26.30 -3.65 0.03
C ILE A 210 24.93 -3.70 -0.62
N SER A 211 24.87 -3.48 -1.93
CA SER A 211 23.63 -3.56 -2.71
C SER A 211 23.19 -5.01 -3.00
N LEU A 212 21.92 -5.19 -3.34
CA LEU A 212 21.42 -6.49 -3.81
C LEU A 212 22.16 -7.00 -5.07
N ALA A 213 22.61 -6.09 -5.94
CA ALA A 213 23.34 -6.44 -7.16
C ALA A 213 24.74 -7.01 -6.82
N GLU A 214 25.40 -6.42 -5.83
CA GLU A 214 26.71 -6.84 -5.32
C GLU A 214 26.66 -8.13 -4.52
N LEU A 215 25.54 -8.39 -3.83
CA LEU A 215 25.30 -9.69 -3.23
C LEU A 215 25.19 -10.79 -4.28
N ASN A 216 24.81 -10.49 -5.52
CA ASN A 216 24.68 -11.46 -6.59
C ASN A 216 25.24 -10.96 -7.93
N PRO A 217 26.59 -10.88 -8.07
CA PRO A 217 27.23 -10.26 -9.23
C PRO A 217 27.03 -11.07 -10.53
N LEU A 218 26.64 -12.35 -10.42
CA LEU A 218 26.34 -13.23 -11.56
C LEU A 218 24.84 -13.33 -11.88
N GLY A 219 23.98 -12.66 -11.11
CA GLY A 219 22.52 -12.75 -11.23
C GLY A 219 21.92 -12.03 -12.43
N ASN A 220 22.63 -11.05 -13.03
CA ASN A 220 22.07 -10.12 -14.02
C ASN A 220 22.93 -9.97 -15.29
N GLY A 221 23.44 -11.07 -15.85
CA GLY A 221 24.16 -11.07 -17.14
C GLY A 221 23.33 -11.48 -18.37
N ALA A 222 22.13 -12.05 -18.22
CA ALA A 222 21.37 -12.57 -19.34
C ALA A 222 19.86 -12.50 -19.08
N GLY A 223 19.19 -11.43 -19.54
CA GLY A 223 17.72 -11.42 -19.56
C GLY A 223 16.98 -10.08 -19.55
N LEU A 224 17.55 -8.95 -19.99
CA LEU A 224 16.80 -7.68 -20.11
C LEU A 224 15.78 -7.64 -21.27
N ASN A 225 15.29 -8.79 -21.74
CA ASN A 225 14.27 -8.90 -22.80
C ASN A 225 13.19 -9.93 -22.48
N ALA A 226 12.79 -10.05 -21.21
CA ALA A 226 11.58 -10.77 -20.84
C ALA A 226 10.42 -9.78 -20.68
N MET A 227 9.66 -9.56 -21.76
CA MET A 227 8.28 -9.06 -21.63
C MET A 227 7.53 -9.93 -20.62
N PRO A 228 6.68 -9.36 -19.75
CA PRO A 228 5.84 -10.18 -18.88
C PRO A 228 4.89 -11.00 -19.76
N ALA A 229 5.15 -12.31 -19.83
CA ALA A 229 4.23 -13.25 -20.45
C ALA A 229 2.99 -13.35 -19.56
N ASN A 230 1.89 -12.73 -20.02
CA ASN A 230 0.54 -12.93 -19.49
C ASN A 230 0.09 -14.38 -19.73
N GLY A 231 0.65 -15.32 -18.96
CA GLY A 231 0.05 -16.62 -18.72
C GLY A 231 -0.69 -16.53 -17.39
N ALA A 232 -1.99 -16.88 -17.37
CA ALA A 232 -2.78 -17.00 -16.16
C ALA A 232 -2.15 -18.06 -15.23
N ARG A 233 -1.23 -17.62 -14.38
CA ARG A 233 -0.72 -18.39 -13.24
C ARG A 233 -1.72 -18.19 -12.11
N ASN A 234 -2.07 -19.27 -11.43
CA ASN A 234 -2.90 -19.22 -10.24
C ASN A 234 -2.16 -18.34 -9.22
N PRO A 235 -2.60 -17.10 -8.92
CA PRO A 235 -1.89 -16.27 -7.96
C PRO A 235 -1.90 -17.00 -6.62
N ALA A 236 -0.77 -16.99 -5.91
CA ALA A 236 -0.74 -17.50 -4.55
C ALA A 236 -1.89 -16.86 -3.76
N LYS A 237 -2.68 -17.68 -3.04
CA LYS A 237 -3.83 -17.16 -2.28
C LYS A 237 -3.29 -16.18 -1.24
N SER A 238 -3.67 -14.91 -1.34
CA SER A 238 -3.33 -13.86 -0.37
C SER A 238 -3.71 -14.31 1.04
N PRO A 239 -2.85 -14.26 2.07
CA PRO A 239 -3.24 -14.56 3.45
C PRO A 239 -4.08 -13.46 4.11
N PHE A 240 -4.42 -12.41 3.37
CA PHE A 240 -5.26 -11.30 3.85
C PHE A 240 -6.70 -11.46 3.37
N LEU A 241 -7.62 -11.13 4.26
CA LEU A 241 -9.06 -10.98 4.04
C LEU A 241 -9.44 -9.53 4.29
N GLY A 242 -10.58 -9.08 3.76
CA GLY A 242 -11.04 -7.71 3.94
C GLY A 242 -12.00 -7.23 2.88
N VAL A 243 -12.62 -6.09 3.17
CA VAL A 243 -13.47 -5.35 2.25
C VAL A 243 -12.62 -4.80 1.10
N GLY A 244 -13.14 -4.84 -0.13
CA GLY A 244 -12.39 -4.41 -1.32
C GLY A 244 -11.37 -5.42 -1.84
N SER A 245 -11.36 -6.66 -1.33
CA SER A 245 -10.80 -7.80 -2.05
C SER A 245 -11.72 -8.22 -3.20
N ASP A 246 -11.19 -8.83 -4.25
CA ASP A 246 -11.99 -9.40 -5.36
C ASP A 246 -12.83 -10.64 -4.93
N GLU A 247 -12.97 -10.87 -3.62
CA GLU A 247 -13.53 -12.08 -3.00
C GLU A 247 -14.79 -11.75 -2.18
N SER A 248 -15.86 -12.53 -2.40
CA SER A 248 -17.09 -12.38 -1.60
C SER A 248 -16.88 -12.83 -0.16
N ILE A 249 -17.62 -12.23 0.78
CA ILE A 249 -17.53 -12.57 2.21
C ILE A 249 -17.69 -14.08 2.47
N SER A 250 -18.58 -14.76 1.74
CA SER A 250 -18.78 -16.20 1.85
C SER A 250 -17.52 -17.02 1.53
N LYS A 251 -16.75 -16.60 0.52
CA LYS A 251 -15.49 -17.26 0.20
C LYS A 251 -14.41 -16.95 1.24
N GLN A 252 -14.38 -15.72 1.77
CA GLN A 252 -13.49 -15.35 2.88
C GLN A 252 -13.76 -16.18 4.15
N ILE A 253 -15.03 -16.42 4.50
CA ILE A 253 -15.41 -17.32 5.60
C ILE A 253 -14.91 -18.74 5.35
N GLY A 254 -15.10 -19.27 4.13
CA GLY A 254 -14.57 -20.59 3.76
C GLY A 254 -13.06 -20.69 3.97
N ARG A 255 -12.31 -19.61 3.68
CA ARG A 255 -10.86 -19.57 3.90
C ARG A 255 -10.46 -19.52 5.38
N LEU A 256 -11.25 -18.87 6.24
CA LEU A 256 -11.05 -18.95 7.69
C LEU A 256 -11.20 -20.39 8.19
N ILE A 257 -12.31 -21.03 7.80
CA ILE A 257 -12.62 -22.41 8.18
C ILE A 257 -11.53 -23.36 7.66
N ASP A 258 -11.15 -23.24 6.39
CA ASP A 258 -10.10 -24.07 5.77
C ASP A 258 -8.77 -24.00 6.53
N LYS A 259 -8.42 -22.81 7.05
CA LYS A 259 -7.16 -22.59 7.76
C LYS A 259 -7.22 -23.08 9.21
N TYR A 260 -8.29 -22.76 9.95
CA TYR A 260 -8.30 -22.87 11.40
C TYR A 260 -9.12 -24.04 11.96
N ASP A 261 -10.11 -24.56 11.21
CA ASP A 261 -10.93 -25.70 11.68
C ASP A 261 -10.03 -26.92 11.86
N SER A 262 -9.77 -27.25 13.13
CA SER A 262 -8.79 -28.23 13.55
C SER A 262 -9.44 -29.30 14.39
N VAL A 263 -8.97 -30.54 14.22
CA VAL A 263 -9.33 -31.67 15.08
C VAL A 263 -8.30 -31.92 16.18
N ASP A 264 -7.21 -31.16 16.20
CA ASP A 264 -6.21 -31.21 17.28
C ASP A 264 -6.83 -30.60 18.54
N PRO A 265 -7.01 -31.36 19.64
CA PRO A 265 -7.64 -30.85 20.86
C PRO A 265 -6.95 -29.61 21.44
N LEU A 266 -5.63 -29.48 21.26
CA LEU A 266 -4.86 -28.32 21.76
C LEU A 266 -5.11 -27.04 20.97
N LYS A 267 -5.52 -27.17 19.70
CA LYS A 267 -5.81 -26.02 18.81
C LYS A 267 -7.30 -25.73 18.74
N SER A 268 -8.10 -26.79 18.67
CA SER A 268 -9.55 -26.71 18.54
C SER A 268 -10.19 -26.10 19.79
N GLY A 269 -9.72 -26.47 20.98
CA GLY A 269 -10.36 -26.05 22.23
C GLY A 269 -11.73 -26.65 22.49
N VAL A 270 -12.21 -27.52 21.60
CA VAL A 270 -13.46 -28.26 21.73
C VAL A 270 -13.13 -29.69 22.17
N GLU A 271 -13.64 -30.08 23.34
CA GLU A 271 -13.43 -31.44 23.87
C GLU A 271 -14.03 -32.50 22.93
N GLY A 272 -13.22 -33.48 22.54
CA GLY A 272 -13.67 -34.60 21.73
C GLY A 272 -13.90 -34.28 20.25
N ALA A 273 -13.37 -33.17 19.73
CA ALA A 273 -13.40 -32.87 18.30
C ALA A 273 -12.65 -33.94 17.49
N THR A 274 -13.37 -34.87 16.86
CA THR A 274 -12.79 -35.91 16.00
C THR A 274 -12.87 -35.60 14.50
N VAL A 275 -13.70 -34.61 14.13
CA VAL A 275 -13.95 -34.19 12.76
C VAL A 275 -14.07 -32.68 12.70
N ARG A 276 -13.66 -32.12 11.56
CA ARG A 276 -13.89 -30.72 11.21
C ARG A 276 -15.39 -30.43 11.21
N ASN A 277 -15.81 -29.41 11.95
CA ASN A 277 -17.22 -29.13 12.22
C ASN A 277 -17.73 -27.86 11.51
N GLN A 278 -16.88 -27.20 10.71
CA GLN A 278 -17.20 -25.96 9.97
C GLN A 278 -17.55 -24.77 10.88
N LYS A 279 -17.24 -24.86 12.17
CA LYS A 279 -17.33 -23.77 13.13
C LYS A 279 -15.94 -23.47 13.68
N LEU A 280 -15.74 -22.26 14.21
CA LEU A 280 -14.44 -21.85 14.73
C LEU A 280 -14.50 -21.40 16.18
N SER A 281 -13.72 -22.04 17.04
CA SER A 281 -13.63 -21.68 18.45
C SER A 281 -12.78 -20.44 18.68
N ARG A 282 -12.85 -19.90 19.90
CA ARG A 282 -11.99 -18.80 20.34
C ARG A 282 -10.50 -19.12 20.22
N GLN A 283 -10.12 -20.37 20.51
CA GLN A 283 -8.71 -20.80 20.50
C GLN A 283 -8.19 -20.90 19.07
N GLU A 284 -9.01 -21.41 18.15
CA GLU A 284 -8.68 -21.51 16.72
C GLU A 284 -8.49 -20.14 16.09
N LEU A 285 -9.31 -19.16 16.48
CA LEU A 285 -9.21 -17.78 15.99
C LEU A 285 -8.17 -16.96 16.75
N GLY A 286 -7.68 -17.41 17.91
CA GLY A 286 -6.76 -16.65 18.76
C GLY A 286 -7.37 -15.36 19.35
N LEU A 287 -8.69 -15.31 19.52
CA LEU A 287 -9.39 -14.10 19.98
C LEU A 287 -9.44 -13.99 21.51
N SER A 288 -9.54 -12.74 21.99
CA SER A 288 -9.84 -12.45 23.39
C SER A 288 -11.25 -12.95 23.77
N VAL A 289 -11.49 -13.22 25.06
CA VAL A 289 -12.81 -13.65 25.54
C VAL A 289 -13.88 -12.60 25.22
N ALA A 290 -13.56 -11.32 25.43
CA ALA A 290 -14.50 -10.22 25.17
C ALA A 290 -14.83 -10.08 23.69
N SER A 291 -13.82 -10.17 22.81
CA SER A 291 -14.01 -10.06 21.37
C SER A 291 -14.78 -11.24 20.78
N PHE A 292 -14.53 -12.46 21.27
CA PHE A 292 -15.23 -13.65 20.82
C PHE A 292 -16.72 -13.63 21.21
N ALA A 293 -17.01 -13.30 22.48
CA ALA A 293 -18.37 -13.26 23.01
C ALA A 293 -19.27 -12.21 22.33
N ARG A 294 -18.69 -11.24 21.63
CA ARG A 294 -19.43 -10.25 20.83
C ARG A 294 -20.13 -10.89 19.62
N PHE A 295 -19.57 -11.97 19.08
CA PHE A 295 -20.05 -12.62 17.86
C PHE A 295 -20.69 -13.99 18.11
N ASP A 296 -20.37 -14.64 19.22
CA ASP A 296 -20.98 -15.89 19.69
C ASP A 296 -22.38 -15.60 20.27
N GLY A 297 -23.37 -15.52 19.37
CA GLY A 297 -24.73 -15.09 19.67
C GLY A 297 -25.57 -16.18 20.33
N ASP A 298 -25.27 -17.45 20.05
CA ASP A 298 -25.93 -18.59 20.69
C ASP A 298 -25.21 -19.08 21.96
N GLY A 299 -23.97 -18.65 22.18
CA GLY A 299 -23.18 -18.92 23.39
C GLY A 299 -22.66 -20.36 23.44
N ASP A 300 -22.56 -21.04 22.29
CA ASP A 300 -22.08 -22.42 22.21
C ASP A 300 -20.54 -22.53 22.25
N GLY A 301 -19.84 -21.39 22.26
CA GLY A 301 -18.38 -21.32 22.33
C GLY A 301 -17.70 -21.48 20.96
N GLN A 302 -18.45 -21.50 19.86
CA GLN A 302 -17.95 -21.64 18.50
C GLN A 302 -18.70 -20.75 17.50
N LEU A 303 -17.97 -19.97 16.69
CA LEU A 303 -18.60 -19.14 15.66
C LEU A 303 -19.02 -19.98 14.46
N ASP A 304 -20.31 -19.92 14.12
CA ASP A 304 -20.86 -20.52 12.91
C ASP A 304 -20.70 -19.61 11.66
N PHE A 305 -21.27 -20.01 10.53
CA PHE A 305 -21.16 -19.23 9.29
C PHE A 305 -21.77 -17.82 9.37
N ASP A 306 -22.91 -17.66 10.04
CA ASP A 306 -23.60 -16.38 10.15
C ASP A 306 -22.88 -15.46 11.14
N GLU A 307 -22.31 -16.03 12.22
CA GLU A 307 -21.51 -15.32 13.21
C GLU A 307 -20.13 -14.93 12.64
N LEU A 308 -19.48 -15.81 11.88
CA LEU A 308 -18.25 -15.49 11.14
C LEU A 308 -18.47 -14.40 10.10
N ARG A 309 -19.67 -14.33 9.50
CA ARG A 309 -20.05 -13.22 8.60
C ARG A 309 -20.12 -11.90 9.37
N GLN A 310 -20.69 -11.90 10.56
CA GLN A 310 -20.74 -10.70 11.41
C GLN A 310 -19.33 -10.29 11.86
N PHE A 311 -18.51 -11.26 12.28
CA PHE A 311 -17.11 -11.05 12.64
C PHE A 311 -16.32 -10.38 11.51
N LEU A 312 -16.38 -10.91 10.28
CA LEU A 312 -15.66 -10.33 9.14
C LEU A 312 -16.21 -8.97 8.68
N SER A 313 -17.44 -8.62 9.05
CA SER A 313 -18.05 -7.35 8.66
C SER A 313 -17.63 -6.18 9.55
N ASP A 314 -17.40 -6.42 10.85
CA ASP A 314 -16.95 -5.40 11.81
C ASP A 314 -16.11 -6.02 12.94
N PRO A 315 -14.91 -6.53 12.63
CA PRO A 315 -14.06 -7.21 13.61
C PRO A 315 -13.48 -6.21 14.61
N ASP A 316 -13.26 -6.68 15.85
CA ASP A 316 -12.49 -5.91 16.83
C ASP A 316 -11.03 -5.78 16.37
N PRO A 317 -10.44 -4.57 16.40
CA PRO A 317 -9.07 -4.38 15.95
C PRO A 317 -8.07 -5.00 16.93
N THR A 318 -7.09 -5.72 16.39
CA THR A 318 -5.85 -6.05 17.12
C THR A 318 -4.95 -4.82 17.17
N ILE A 319 -4.84 -4.13 16.02
CA ILE A 319 -4.06 -2.92 15.83
C ILE A 319 -4.91 -1.92 15.06
N GLN A 320 -5.00 -0.70 15.57
CA GLN A 320 -5.69 0.42 14.95
C GLN A 320 -4.64 1.41 14.43
N ILE A 321 -4.77 1.84 13.18
CA ILE A 321 -3.80 2.67 12.49
C ILE A 321 -4.53 3.88 11.91
N MET A 322 -4.22 5.07 12.41
CA MET A 322 -4.66 6.34 11.85
C MET A 322 -3.74 6.74 10.69
N VAL A 323 -4.34 6.93 9.52
CA VAL A 323 -3.65 7.22 8.27
C VAL A 323 -4.10 8.58 7.73
N PRO A 324 -3.42 9.69 8.08
CA PRO A 324 -3.58 10.96 7.37
C PRO A 324 -2.91 10.84 5.99
N LEU A 325 -3.67 10.45 4.96
CA LEU A 325 -3.10 10.02 3.68
C LEU A 325 -2.53 11.19 2.86
N ASP A 326 -3.17 12.36 2.90
CA ASP A 326 -2.79 13.52 2.09
C ASP A 326 -1.99 14.59 2.87
N ARG A 327 -1.75 14.37 4.16
CA ARG A 327 -0.91 15.26 4.97
C ARG A 327 0.48 14.67 5.12
N MET A 328 1.46 15.51 5.46
CA MET A 328 2.83 15.06 5.74
C MET A 328 3.02 14.57 7.19
N ASP A 329 1.97 14.59 8.04
CA ASP A 329 2.06 14.18 9.45
C ASP A 329 2.26 12.68 9.61
N SER A 330 3.09 12.20 10.53
CA SER A 330 3.31 10.76 10.73
C SER A 330 2.03 9.95 10.93
N LEU A 331 2.06 8.67 10.53
CA LEU A 331 1.04 7.72 10.93
C LEU A 331 0.99 7.62 12.46
N ALA A 332 -0.19 7.37 13.01
CA ALA A 332 -0.34 6.98 14.42
C ALA A 332 -0.91 5.57 14.47
N ALA A 333 -0.42 4.74 15.38
CA ALA A 333 -0.95 3.40 15.54
C ALA A 333 -0.95 2.95 17.00
N THR A 334 -1.99 2.23 17.37
CA THR A 334 -2.26 1.76 18.72
C THR A 334 -2.63 0.28 18.68
N ALA A 335 -2.04 -0.50 19.57
CA ALA A 335 -2.41 -1.90 19.77
C ALA A 335 -3.29 -2.01 21.02
N HIS A 336 -4.31 -2.86 20.96
CA HIS A 336 -5.22 -3.04 22.09
C HIS A 336 -4.59 -3.87 23.23
N GLN A 337 -3.52 -4.62 22.93
CA GLN A 337 -2.75 -5.40 23.89
C GLN A 337 -1.44 -4.68 24.25
N PRO A 338 -1.11 -4.52 25.55
CA PRO A 338 0.15 -3.91 25.97
C PRO A 338 1.39 -4.57 25.37
N GLU A 339 1.44 -5.91 25.30
CA GLU A 339 2.58 -6.63 24.71
C GLU A 339 2.79 -6.34 23.21
N LEU A 340 1.71 -6.01 22.49
CA LEU A 340 1.79 -5.65 21.07
C LEU A 340 2.16 -4.18 20.90
N GLN A 341 1.78 -3.32 21.85
CA GLN A 341 2.09 -1.89 21.81
C GLN A 341 3.60 -1.65 21.90
N GLU A 342 4.33 -2.44 22.68
CA GLU A 342 5.80 -2.37 22.77
C GLU A 342 6.51 -2.78 21.47
N LYS A 343 5.85 -3.61 20.66
CA LYS A 343 6.37 -4.10 19.37
C LYS A 343 5.99 -3.22 18.18
N LEU A 344 5.19 -2.18 18.43
CA LEU A 344 4.79 -1.18 17.45
C LEU A 344 5.74 0.01 17.54
N LYS A 345 6.35 0.39 16.41
CA LYS A 345 7.24 1.56 16.32
C LYS A 345 6.85 2.44 15.16
N ILE A 346 6.71 3.74 15.42
CA ILE A 346 6.62 4.76 14.38
C ILE A 346 8.04 5.22 14.07
N THR A 347 8.46 5.12 12.83
CA THR A 347 9.78 5.52 12.37
C THR A 347 9.80 7.01 11.96
N PRO A 348 10.99 7.63 11.88
CA PRO A 348 11.11 9.06 11.57
C PRO A 348 10.55 9.48 10.20
N ASP A 349 10.52 8.57 9.22
CA ASP A 349 9.87 8.72 7.91
C ASP A 349 8.33 8.68 7.99
N GLY A 350 7.78 8.44 9.18
CA GLY A 350 6.35 8.41 9.47
C GLY A 350 5.68 7.08 9.15
N SER A 351 6.43 6.00 8.90
CA SER A 351 5.86 4.66 8.73
C SER A 351 5.63 3.94 10.07
N ALA A 352 4.71 2.97 10.08
CA ALA A 352 4.37 2.18 11.26
C ALA A 352 4.86 0.74 11.08
N ASN A 353 5.85 0.34 11.88
CA ASN A 353 6.43 -0.99 11.86
C ASN A 353 5.92 -1.80 13.06
N ILE A 354 5.43 -3.01 12.78
CA ILE A 354 4.84 -3.92 13.76
C ILE A 354 5.60 -5.23 13.68
N ASN A 355 6.34 -5.57 14.74
CA ASN A 355 7.06 -6.84 14.83
C ASN A 355 6.23 -7.87 15.63
N LEU A 356 5.88 -9.00 15.04
CA LEU A 356 5.07 -10.07 15.64
C LEU A 356 5.86 -11.38 15.74
N GLY A 357 7.16 -11.28 16.00
CA GLY A 357 8.07 -12.44 16.08
C GLY A 357 8.44 -12.92 14.69
N SER A 358 7.87 -14.04 14.24
CA SER A 358 8.14 -14.62 12.91
C SER A 358 7.46 -13.89 11.74
N LEU A 359 6.86 -12.73 11.99
CA LEU A 359 6.07 -11.93 11.06
C LEU A 359 6.31 -10.44 11.34
N GLN A 360 6.45 -9.64 10.29
CA GLN A 360 6.61 -8.19 10.41
C GLN A 360 5.73 -7.48 9.38
N PHE A 361 4.99 -6.47 9.85
CA PHE A 361 4.26 -5.54 8.98
C PHE A 361 4.99 -4.21 8.96
N SER A 362 5.21 -3.67 7.76
CA SER A 362 5.59 -2.28 7.56
C SER A 362 4.45 -1.58 6.86
N VAL A 363 3.77 -0.69 7.57
CA VAL A 363 2.67 0.10 7.04
C VAL A 363 3.25 1.44 6.63
N VAL A 364 3.25 1.68 5.32
CA VAL A 364 3.73 2.91 4.72
C VAL A 364 2.58 3.57 3.99
N ARG A 365 2.60 4.90 3.94
CA ARG A 365 1.81 5.63 2.98
C ARG A 365 2.70 6.01 1.81
N ASN A 366 2.12 6.00 0.63
CA ASN A 366 2.71 6.66 -0.51
C ASN A 366 1.90 7.93 -0.78
N PRO A 367 2.32 9.09 -0.23
CA PRO A 367 1.63 10.35 -0.47
C PRO A 367 1.82 10.86 -1.91
N SER A 368 2.42 10.07 -2.84
CA SER A 368 2.43 10.36 -4.28
C SER A 368 0.97 10.56 -4.76
N PHE A 369 0.45 11.78 -4.70
CA PHE A 369 0.88 12.95 -5.46
C PHE A 369 0.69 14.19 -4.58
N ALA A 370 1.78 14.83 -4.15
CA ALA A 370 1.72 16.29 -4.07
C ALA A 370 1.20 16.77 -5.44
N PRO A 371 0.28 17.75 -5.49
CA PRO A 371 -0.36 18.13 -6.73
C PRO A 371 0.66 18.79 -7.66
N LEU A 372 1.43 17.99 -8.41
CA LEU A 372 1.58 18.29 -9.81
C LEU A 372 0.15 18.26 -10.33
N SER A 373 -0.49 19.43 -10.32
CA SER A 373 -1.85 19.59 -10.80
C SER A 373 -1.87 18.93 -12.17
N VAL A 374 -2.78 17.98 -12.35
CA VAL A 374 -2.99 17.32 -13.65
C VAL A 374 -3.10 18.40 -14.74
N ASP A 375 -3.68 19.54 -14.38
CA ASP A 375 -3.72 20.77 -15.15
C ASP A 375 -2.37 21.23 -15.70
N VAL A 376 -1.31 21.25 -14.88
CA VAL A 376 0.04 21.68 -15.30
C VAL A 376 0.61 20.70 -16.30
N LEU A 377 0.50 19.39 -16.04
CA LEU A 377 0.98 18.36 -16.96
C LEU A 377 0.21 18.39 -18.28
N LEU A 378 -1.12 18.41 -18.22
CA LEU A 378 -1.98 18.45 -19.42
C LEU A 378 -1.79 19.73 -20.21
N LYS A 379 -1.59 20.89 -19.55
CA LYS A 379 -1.25 22.16 -20.23
C LYS A 379 0.08 22.06 -20.99
N GLN A 380 1.11 21.52 -20.37
CA GLN A 380 2.43 21.36 -21.01
C GLN A 380 2.34 20.44 -22.23
N GLN A 381 1.62 19.32 -22.11
CA GLN A 381 1.43 18.38 -23.22
C GLN A 381 0.57 18.98 -24.35
N PHE A 382 -0.49 19.70 -24.00
CA PHE A 382 -1.33 20.41 -24.96
C PHE A 382 -0.50 21.41 -25.77
N MET A 383 0.26 22.27 -25.10
CA MET A 383 1.12 23.26 -25.76
C MET A 383 2.22 22.62 -26.61
N ALA A 384 2.73 21.45 -26.24
CA ALA A 384 3.72 20.72 -27.03
C ALA A 384 3.14 20.11 -28.31
N ALA A 385 1.84 19.81 -28.30
CA ALA A 385 1.14 19.21 -29.44
C ALA A 385 0.49 20.23 -30.37
N ASP A 386 0.11 21.41 -29.84
CA ASP A 386 -0.38 22.57 -30.58
C ASP A 386 0.79 23.24 -31.32
N THR A 387 1.23 22.58 -32.39
CA THR A 387 2.45 22.96 -33.13
C THR A 387 2.32 24.27 -33.88
N ASP A 388 1.11 24.64 -34.29
CA ASP A 388 0.83 25.89 -34.96
C ASP A 388 0.34 27.00 -34.02
N ALA A 389 0.23 26.69 -32.72
CA ALA A 389 -0.19 27.59 -31.64
C ALA A 389 -1.58 28.22 -31.89
N ASN A 390 -2.49 27.47 -32.51
CA ASN A 390 -3.84 27.92 -32.84
C ASN A 390 -4.83 27.80 -31.66
N GLY A 391 -4.41 27.19 -30.54
CA GLY A 391 -5.17 27.05 -29.31
C GLY A 391 -6.13 25.86 -29.26
N TYR A 392 -6.06 24.94 -30.23
CA TYR A 392 -6.79 23.69 -30.28
C TYR A 392 -5.95 22.59 -30.94
N LEU A 393 -6.37 21.34 -30.83
CA LEU A 393 -5.68 20.21 -31.46
C LEU A 393 -6.58 19.57 -32.50
N GLU A 394 -6.07 19.47 -33.72
CA GLU A 394 -6.72 18.70 -34.79
C GLU A 394 -6.27 17.23 -34.74
N LYS A 395 -7.01 16.35 -35.46
CA LYS A 395 -6.73 14.90 -35.47
C LYS A 395 -5.27 14.58 -35.81
N SER A 396 -4.66 15.29 -36.77
CA SER A 396 -3.25 15.15 -37.14
C SER A 396 -2.27 15.53 -36.02
N GLU A 397 -2.62 16.47 -35.17
CA GLU A 397 -1.79 16.91 -34.04
C GLU A 397 -1.92 15.95 -32.87
N THR A 398 -3.10 15.35 -32.69
CA THR A 398 -3.32 14.30 -31.66
C THR A 398 -2.61 12.98 -31.93
N GLU A 399 -2.22 12.69 -33.18
CA GLU A 399 -1.39 11.53 -33.50
C GLU A 399 -0.01 11.61 -32.82
N ARG A 400 0.47 12.82 -32.50
CA ARG A 400 1.70 13.06 -31.71
C ARG A 400 1.46 12.94 -30.21
N ILE A 401 0.22 13.08 -29.75
CA ILE A 401 -0.23 12.82 -28.36
C ILE A 401 -0.58 11.33 -28.20
N PHE A 402 0.28 10.46 -28.72
CA PHE A 402 0.25 9.03 -28.41
C PHE A 402 0.37 8.75 -26.90
N LEU A 403 0.73 9.78 -26.14
CA LEU A 403 0.90 9.84 -24.70
C LEU A 403 -0.40 9.76 -23.89
N LEU A 404 -1.59 9.61 -24.47
CA LEU A 404 -2.80 9.43 -23.65
C LEU A 404 -3.54 8.11 -23.91
N GLY A 405 -3.30 7.44 -25.05
CA GLY A 405 -4.01 6.20 -25.40
C GLY A 405 -5.53 6.35 -25.56
N VAL A 406 -6.03 7.60 -25.59
CA VAL A 406 -7.45 7.94 -25.73
C VAL A 406 -7.75 8.28 -27.19
N PRO A 407 -8.83 7.73 -27.81
CA PRO A 407 -9.25 8.11 -29.15
C PRO A 407 -9.64 9.58 -29.26
N PHE A 408 -9.34 10.22 -30.39
CA PHE A 408 -9.73 11.61 -30.68
C PHE A 408 -11.22 11.85 -30.43
N GLU A 409 -12.06 10.92 -30.89
CA GLU A 409 -13.53 10.98 -30.79
C GLU A 409 -14.03 10.90 -29.34
N SER A 410 -13.19 10.50 -28.39
CA SER A 410 -13.51 10.52 -26.95
C SER A 410 -13.18 11.85 -26.29
N LEU A 411 -12.32 12.67 -26.89
CA LEU A 411 -11.92 13.99 -26.40
C LEU A 411 -12.76 15.11 -27.04
N ASP A 412 -13.05 14.99 -28.34
CA ASP A 412 -13.93 15.89 -29.12
C ASP A 412 -15.40 15.70 -28.72
N THR A 413 -15.76 16.27 -27.57
CA THR A 413 -17.06 16.04 -26.92
C THR A 413 -18.21 16.73 -27.66
N ASP A 414 -17.95 17.91 -28.23
CA ASP A 414 -18.94 18.67 -28.99
C ASP A 414 -18.95 18.30 -30.50
N LYS A 415 -18.06 17.41 -30.93
CA LYS A 415 -17.93 16.88 -32.30
C LYS A 415 -17.62 17.96 -33.32
N ASN A 416 -16.89 19.00 -32.91
CA ASN A 416 -16.49 20.10 -33.79
C ASN A 416 -15.20 19.79 -34.58
N GLY A 417 -14.57 18.63 -34.34
CA GLY A 417 -13.35 18.20 -35.00
C GLY A 417 -12.07 18.81 -34.42
N LYS A 418 -12.14 19.42 -33.23
CA LYS A 418 -11.06 20.10 -32.52
C LYS A 418 -11.11 19.73 -31.05
N ILE A 419 -9.95 19.69 -30.40
CA ILE A 419 -9.86 19.48 -28.95
C ILE A 419 -9.26 20.73 -28.32
N PHE A 420 -10.04 21.41 -27.48
CA PHE A 420 -9.57 22.53 -26.69
C PHE A 420 -8.99 22.05 -25.35
N LEU A 421 -8.07 22.83 -24.77
CA LEU A 421 -7.50 22.54 -23.46
C LEU A 421 -8.58 22.36 -22.38
N GLY A 422 -9.66 23.14 -22.45
CA GLY A 422 -10.79 23.01 -21.52
C GLY A 422 -11.46 21.64 -21.58
N GLU A 423 -11.67 21.10 -22.78
CA GLU A 423 -12.27 19.78 -22.99
C GLU A 423 -11.35 18.66 -22.51
N LEU A 424 -10.04 18.80 -22.75
CA LEU A 424 -9.03 17.88 -22.25
C LEU A 424 -9.00 17.85 -20.71
N LEU A 425 -9.01 19.02 -20.07
CA LEU A 425 -9.03 19.14 -18.62
C LEU A 425 -10.33 18.57 -18.04
N GLU A 426 -11.49 18.86 -18.64
CA GLU A 426 -12.78 18.32 -18.21
C GLU A 426 -12.80 16.79 -18.32
N TYR A 427 -12.33 16.23 -19.43
CA TYR A 427 -12.28 14.79 -19.65
C TYR A 427 -11.48 14.04 -18.58
N PHE A 428 -10.29 14.54 -18.22
CA PHE A 428 -9.41 13.88 -17.26
C PHE A 428 -9.76 14.22 -15.81
N SER A 429 -10.18 15.44 -15.51
CA SER A 429 -10.53 15.83 -14.13
C SER A 429 -11.66 14.98 -13.57
N LEU A 430 -12.73 14.75 -14.34
CA LEU A 430 -13.86 13.91 -13.93
C LEU A 430 -13.44 12.46 -13.66
N ARG A 431 -12.58 11.90 -14.53
CA ARG A 431 -12.07 10.54 -14.43
C ARG A 431 -11.08 10.37 -13.27
N LEU A 432 -10.18 11.32 -13.11
CA LEU A 432 -9.18 11.29 -12.06
C LEU A 432 -9.79 11.56 -10.70
N ASP A 433 -10.81 12.41 -10.58
CA ASP A 433 -11.50 12.65 -9.32
C ASP A 433 -12.17 11.37 -8.79
N SER A 434 -12.90 10.66 -9.66
CA SER A 434 -13.50 9.36 -9.34
C SER A 434 -12.48 8.28 -8.96
N THR A 435 -11.25 8.40 -9.46
CA THR A 435 -10.18 7.44 -9.20
C THR A 435 -9.38 7.79 -7.95
N ARG A 436 -9.09 9.08 -7.75
CA ARG A 436 -8.33 9.62 -6.62
C ARG A 436 -9.16 9.70 -5.36
N SER A 437 -10.48 9.79 -5.43
CA SER A 437 -11.35 9.73 -4.26
C SER A 437 -11.28 8.37 -3.53
N ARG A 438 -10.66 7.38 -4.15
CA ARG A 438 -10.47 6.02 -3.64
C ARG A 438 -9.13 5.85 -2.94
N VAL A 439 -9.03 4.83 -2.12
CA VAL A 439 -7.79 4.37 -1.49
C VAL A 439 -7.47 2.96 -1.95
N VAL A 440 -6.19 2.74 -2.28
CA VAL A 440 -5.66 1.43 -2.65
C VAL A 440 -4.63 1.03 -1.60
N LEU A 441 -4.88 -0.10 -0.94
CA LEU A 441 -3.92 -0.79 -0.10
C LEU A 441 -3.20 -1.84 -0.93
N THR A 442 -1.93 -1.62 -1.25
CA THR A 442 -1.08 -2.63 -1.90
C THR A 442 -0.29 -3.38 -0.84
N ILE A 443 -0.53 -4.68 -0.74
CA ILE A 443 0.16 -5.59 0.16
C ILE A 443 1.22 -6.33 -0.65
N GLN A 444 2.48 -6.11 -0.30
CA GLN A 444 3.63 -6.75 -0.92
C GLN A 444 4.22 -7.74 0.08
N GLU A 445 4.19 -9.02 -0.26
CA GLU A 445 4.91 -10.04 0.48
C GLU A 445 6.39 -9.90 0.14
N GLN A 446 7.25 -9.52 1.08
CA GLN A 446 8.70 -9.40 0.88
C GLN A 446 9.45 -10.72 1.15
N GLY A 447 8.75 -11.73 1.68
CA GLY A 447 9.33 -13.02 2.02
C GLY A 447 10.11 -13.00 3.34
N ARG A 448 10.94 -14.02 3.56
CA ARG A 448 11.84 -14.15 4.72
C ARG A 448 13.27 -13.86 4.27
N THR A 449 13.62 -12.58 4.16
CA THR A 449 14.94 -12.16 3.67
C THR A 449 15.73 -11.50 4.78
N LEU A 450 16.93 -12.03 5.04
CA LEU A 450 17.87 -11.43 5.99
C LEU A 450 18.24 -10.00 5.57
N PHE A 451 18.36 -9.75 4.26
CA PHE A 451 18.66 -8.42 3.72
C PHE A 451 17.66 -7.38 4.24
N GLU A 452 16.36 -7.62 4.08
CA GLU A 452 15.31 -6.65 4.41
C GLU A 452 15.12 -6.44 5.92
N ILE A 453 15.57 -7.36 6.78
CA ILE A 453 15.57 -7.12 8.23
C ILE A 453 16.80 -6.32 8.69
N LEU A 454 17.90 -6.38 7.93
CA LEU A 454 19.10 -5.59 8.17
C LEU A 454 18.97 -4.18 7.58
N ASP A 455 18.46 -4.07 6.34
CA ASP A 455 18.11 -2.83 5.64
C ASP A 455 16.94 -2.15 6.36
N THR A 456 17.31 -1.24 7.25
CA THR A 456 16.40 -0.57 8.17
C THR A 456 15.80 0.67 7.54
N ASP A 457 16.59 1.41 6.77
CA ASP A 457 16.16 2.65 6.12
C ASP A 457 15.51 2.42 4.73
N ARG A 458 15.59 1.19 4.22
CA ARG A 458 14.92 0.69 3.00
C ARG A 458 15.45 1.35 1.74
N ASP A 459 16.73 1.71 1.72
CA ASP A 459 17.41 2.23 0.54
C ASP A 459 17.86 1.11 -0.44
N GLN A 460 17.58 -0.16 -0.11
CA GLN A 460 17.97 -1.36 -0.85
C GLN A 460 19.48 -1.63 -0.86
N ARG A 461 20.19 -1.07 0.10
CA ARG A 461 21.59 -1.31 0.38
C ARG A 461 21.72 -1.69 1.86
N LEU A 462 22.85 -2.29 2.22
CA LEU A 462 23.21 -2.50 3.62
C LEU A 462 24.39 -1.60 3.91
N SER A 463 24.13 -0.52 4.63
CA SER A 463 25.18 0.35 5.14
C SER A 463 25.94 -0.35 6.27
N PHE A 464 27.15 0.13 6.57
CA PHE A 464 27.89 -0.36 7.73
C PHE A 464 27.13 -0.18 9.04
N ARG A 465 26.48 0.97 9.21
CA ARG A 465 25.72 1.28 10.42
C ARG A 465 24.60 0.27 10.64
N GLU A 466 23.89 -0.11 9.58
CA GLU A 466 22.84 -1.11 9.67
C GLU A 466 23.37 -2.49 10.06
N LEU A 467 24.51 -2.91 9.50
CA LEU A 467 25.17 -4.16 9.88
C LEU A 467 25.68 -4.14 11.32
N GLN A 468 26.23 -3.00 11.79
CA GLN A 468 26.73 -2.85 13.15
C GLN A 468 25.57 -2.90 14.17
N VAL A 469 24.48 -2.19 13.89
CA VAL A 469 23.30 -2.14 14.76
C VAL A 469 22.49 -3.44 14.71
N ALA A 470 22.66 -4.27 13.68
CA ALA A 470 21.98 -5.56 13.57
C ALA A 470 22.27 -6.49 14.75
N ALA A 471 23.50 -6.49 15.26
CA ALA A 471 23.89 -7.30 16.41
C ALA A 471 23.09 -6.92 17.67
N ASP A 472 22.87 -5.62 17.91
CA ASP A 472 22.07 -5.12 19.03
C ASP A 472 20.58 -5.49 18.89
N ARG A 473 20.13 -5.67 17.66
CA ARG A 473 18.74 -6.00 17.31
C ARG A 473 18.47 -7.50 17.25
N LEU A 474 19.49 -8.34 17.42
CA LEU A 474 19.36 -9.80 17.34
C LEU A 474 18.23 -10.34 18.23
N SER A 475 18.09 -9.79 19.44
CA SER A 475 17.02 -10.11 20.40
C SER A 475 15.59 -9.84 19.89
N LEU A 476 15.41 -9.02 18.85
CA LEU A 476 14.11 -8.77 18.23
C LEU A 476 13.64 -9.94 17.36
N TRP A 477 14.57 -10.78 16.90
CA TRP A 477 14.31 -11.88 15.96
C TRP A 477 14.57 -13.25 16.58
N ASP A 478 15.51 -13.36 17.51
CA ASP A 478 15.76 -14.57 18.32
C ASP A 478 14.48 -14.95 19.11
N GLN A 479 13.73 -15.92 18.59
CA GLN A 479 12.44 -16.31 19.16
C GLN A 479 12.61 -17.34 20.27
N ASP A 480 13.64 -18.19 20.19
CA ASP A 480 13.89 -19.22 21.20
C ASP A 480 14.89 -18.83 22.29
N GLY A 481 15.44 -17.62 22.20
CA GLY A 481 16.27 -16.99 23.24
C GLY A 481 17.64 -17.63 23.37
N ASP A 482 18.14 -18.26 22.31
CA ASP A 482 19.44 -18.94 22.31
C ASP A 482 20.61 -18.00 21.99
N GLY A 483 20.33 -16.71 21.76
CA GLY A 483 21.30 -15.66 21.50
C GLY A 483 21.81 -15.64 20.06
N ALA A 484 21.15 -16.35 19.14
CA ALA A 484 21.47 -16.40 17.72
C ALA A 484 20.20 -16.35 16.86
N LEU A 485 20.35 -15.95 15.59
CA LEU A 485 19.25 -15.91 14.62
C LEU A 485 19.33 -17.13 13.71
N LYS A 486 18.34 -18.00 13.72
CA LYS A 486 18.17 -19.07 12.72
C LYS A 486 17.48 -18.54 11.47
N GLU A 487 17.69 -19.22 10.34
CA GLU A 487 16.99 -18.91 9.10
C GLU A 487 15.46 -19.01 9.24
N SER A 488 14.97 -19.96 10.06
CA SER A 488 13.54 -20.10 10.38
C SER A 488 12.96 -18.97 11.22
N GLU A 489 13.81 -18.23 11.92
CA GLU A 489 13.43 -17.10 12.78
C GLU A 489 13.41 -15.77 12.02
N VAL A 490 13.95 -15.73 10.80
CA VAL A 490 13.81 -14.58 9.91
C VAL A 490 12.32 -14.32 9.66
N PRO A 491 11.79 -13.15 10.05
CA PRO A 491 10.37 -12.88 9.96
C PRO A 491 9.91 -12.82 8.50
N LEU A 492 8.70 -13.32 8.26
CA LEU A 492 8.00 -13.08 7.02
C LEU A 492 7.56 -11.62 7.00
N GLN A 493 7.99 -10.87 5.99
CA GLN A 493 7.73 -9.44 5.91
C GLN A 493 6.61 -9.13 4.92
N TYR A 494 5.72 -8.22 5.32
CA TYR A 494 4.73 -7.63 4.46
C TYR A 494 4.84 -6.11 4.49
N ARG A 495 4.92 -5.50 3.32
CA ARG A 495 4.83 -4.05 3.15
C ARG A 495 3.40 -3.69 2.72
N LEU A 496 2.72 -2.91 3.54
CA LEU A 496 1.36 -2.46 3.34
C LEU A 496 1.42 -0.98 2.92
N VAL A 497 1.24 -0.72 1.63
CA VAL A 497 1.34 0.61 1.03
C VAL A 497 -0.07 1.17 0.82
N LEU A 498 -0.43 2.20 1.57
CA LEU A 498 -1.66 2.96 1.32
C LEU A 498 -1.38 4.12 0.37
N ALA A 499 -2.18 4.22 -0.69
CA ALA A 499 -2.09 5.31 -1.66
C ALA A 499 -3.48 5.71 -2.17
N ARG A 500 -3.58 6.93 -2.72
CA ARG A 500 -4.74 7.36 -3.51
C ARG A 500 -4.83 6.50 -4.78
N GLY A 501 -6.05 6.21 -5.22
CA GLY A 501 -6.27 5.48 -6.47
C GLY A 501 -5.72 6.23 -7.68
N ASN A 502 -5.29 5.49 -8.71
CA ASN A 502 -4.72 6.05 -9.93
C ASN A 502 -5.27 5.36 -11.19
N LEU A 503 -5.26 6.07 -12.32
CA LEU A 503 -5.69 5.52 -13.61
C LEU A 503 -4.55 4.72 -14.26
N PRO A 504 -4.78 3.45 -14.63
CA PRO A 504 -3.84 2.68 -15.44
C PRO A 504 -3.50 3.41 -16.74
N GLY A 505 -2.25 3.34 -17.19
CA GLY A 505 -1.77 4.15 -18.31
C GLY A 505 -1.24 5.48 -17.81
N LEU A 506 -2.10 6.40 -17.35
CA LEU A 506 -1.74 7.75 -16.87
C LEU A 506 -0.83 7.74 -15.63
N GLY A 507 -0.97 6.73 -14.77
CA GLY A 507 -0.35 6.70 -13.46
C GLY A 507 1.10 6.20 -13.36
N ASN A 508 1.44 5.12 -14.06
CA ASN A 508 2.76 4.47 -13.93
C ASN A 508 3.79 4.94 -14.98
N GLY A 509 3.34 5.54 -16.08
CA GLY A 509 4.21 5.99 -17.17
C GLY A 509 4.31 7.51 -17.36
N PHE A 510 3.27 8.28 -16.99
CA PHE A 510 3.20 9.72 -17.28
C PHE A 510 3.43 10.62 -16.07
N LEU A 511 3.11 10.12 -14.87
CA LEU A 511 3.33 10.80 -13.60
C LEU A 511 4.56 10.28 -12.85
N ASN A 512 5.32 9.37 -13.46
CA ASN A 512 6.58 8.89 -12.93
C ASN A 512 7.72 9.70 -13.55
N PRO A 513 8.25 10.74 -12.87
CA PRO A 513 9.44 11.45 -13.37
C PRO A 513 10.67 10.52 -13.52
N ASN A 514 10.63 9.29 -12.99
CA ASN A 514 11.75 8.34 -13.06
C ASN A 514 11.98 7.65 -14.42
N LEU A 515 11.19 7.92 -15.47
CA LEU A 515 11.47 7.35 -16.81
C LEU A 515 12.43 8.19 -17.67
N GLY A 516 13.06 9.20 -17.07
CA GLY A 516 14.26 9.84 -17.61
C GLY A 516 14.98 10.63 -16.51
N MET A 517 16.10 10.08 -16.01
CA MET A 517 16.99 10.59 -14.94
C MET A 517 16.53 10.34 -13.48
N ASN A 518 16.77 9.13 -12.95
CA ASN A 518 17.90 8.83 -12.03
C ASN A 518 17.77 7.41 -11.42
N PRO A 519 18.72 6.48 -11.63
CA PRO A 519 18.82 5.21 -10.89
C PRO A 519 19.55 5.33 -9.55
N GLN A 520 19.82 6.55 -9.09
CA GLN A 520 20.42 6.77 -7.78
C GLN A 520 19.32 7.36 -6.90
N GLY A 521 19.03 6.70 -5.77
CA GLY A 521 18.35 7.34 -4.67
C GLY A 521 19.06 8.68 -4.46
N ILE A 522 18.34 9.78 -4.63
CA ILE A 522 18.82 11.07 -4.15
C ILE A 522 18.29 11.09 -2.71
N PRO A 523 19.14 10.88 -1.69
CA PRO A 523 18.76 11.22 -0.33
C PRO A 523 18.29 12.67 -0.34
N ALA A 524 17.29 13.00 0.48
CA ALA A 524 16.84 14.37 0.67
C ALA A 524 18.07 15.29 0.76
N GLU A 525 18.11 16.39 0.00
CA GLU A 525 19.20 17.37 0.09
C GLU A 525 19.27 17.92 1.52
N ARG A 526 20.03 17.24 2.38
CA ARG A 526 20.41 17.74 3.69
C ARG A 526 21.59 18.66 3.48
N THR A 527 21.31 19.88 3.03
CA THR A 527 22.26 21.00 3.00
C THR A 527 22.52 21.57 4.40
N ALA A 528 22.46 20.74 5.43
CA ALA A 528 22.73 21.12 6.81
C ALA A 528 24.10 20.55 7.20
N GLY A 529 25.03 21.41 7.61
CA GLY A 529 26.34 21.02 8.13
C GLY A 529 27.50 21.87 7.62
N PRO A 530 28.69 21.72 8.23
CA PRO A 530 29.90 22.35 7.74
C PRO A 530 30.19 21.98 6.27
N VAL A 531 30.76 22.90 5.49
CA VAL A 531 31.10 22.62 4.08
C VAL A 531 32.10 21.47 3.93
N TRP A 532 32.98 21.26 4.92
CA TRP A 532 33.92 20.14 4.90
C TRP A 532 33.19 18.80 5.05
N PHE A 533 32.16 18.75 5.91
CA PHE A 533 31.36 17.56 6.17
C PHE A 533 30.62 17.13 4.90
N LEU A 534 29.91 18.06 4.27
CA LEU A 534 29.20 17.84 3.00
C LEU A 534 30.10 17.46 1.83
N LYS A 535 31.42 17.74 1.91
CA LYS A 535 32.40 17.37 0.89
C LYS A 535 33.06 16.02 1.14
N MET A 536 33.10 15.58 2.40
CA MET A 536 33.69 14.31 2.80
C MET A 536 32.65 13.19 2.75
N ASP A 537 31.38 13.49 3.06
CA ASP A 537 30.22 12.62 2.85
C ASP A 537 30.02 12.33 1.35
N LYS A 538 30.66 11.27 0.85
CA LYS A 538 30.72 10.93 -0.58
C LYS A 538 29.49 10.15 -0.99
N ASN A 539 29.02 9.24 -0.13
CA ASN A 539 27.84 8.42 -0.37
C ASN A 539 26.52 9.17 -0.07
N ARG A 540 26.59 10.35 0.57
CA ARG A 540 25.46 11.22 0.94
C ARG A 540 24.52 10.57 1.95
N ASP A 541 25.04 9.71 2.80
CA ASP A 541 24.26 9.10 3.89
C ASP A 541 24.04 10.08 5.07
N GLY A 542 24.73 11.22 5.05
CA GLY A 542 24.61 12.27 6.05
C GLY A 542 25.48 12.05 7.28
N GLU A 543 26.48 11.19 7.17
CA GLU A 543 27.56 10.96 8.13
C GLU A 543 28.92 11.02 7.39
N VAL A 544 30.03 11.00 8.12
CA VAL A 544 31.36 10.85 7.52
C VAL A 544 32.05 9.67 8.18
N SER A 545 32.36 8.65 7.39
CA SER A 545 33.10 7.48 7.86
C SER A 545 34.60 7.75 7.98
N THR A 546 35.33 6.86 8.66
CA THR A 546 36.80 6.92 8.71
C THR A 546 37.48 6.86 7.34
N ARG A 547 36.84 6.25 6.34
CA ARG A 547 37.34 6.12 4.96
C ARG A 547 37.06 7.37 4.13
N GLU A 548 35.96 8.04 4.43
CA GLU A 548 35.55 9.31 3.81
C GLU A 548 36.32 10.51 4.35
N PHE A 549 36.72 10.44 5.62
CA PHE A 549 37.44 11.51 6.29
C PHE A 549 38.84 11.74 5.68
N LEU A 550 39.05 12.94 5.13
CA LEU A 550 40.32 13.30 4.49
C LEU A 550 41.42 13.75 5.48
N GLY A 551 41.10 13.87 6.77
CA GLY A 551 42.01 14.28 7.83
C GLY A 551 42.77 13.13 8.50
N ASP A 552 43.52 13.42 9.56
CA ASP A 552 44.21 12.39 10.34
C ASP A 552 43.22 11.60 11.23
N LEU A 553 43.45 10.29 11.40
CA LEU A 553 42.60 9.43 12.22
C LEU A 553 42.52 9.89 13.69
N SER A 554 43.55 10.57 14.20
CA SER A 554 43.53 11.14 15.55
C SER A 554 42.51 12.27 15.66
N LEU A 555 42.35 13.07 14.59
CA LEU A 555 41.36 14.14 14.51
C LEU A 555 39.96 13.57 14.31
N PHE A 556 39.84 12.47 13.54
CA PHE A 556 38.59 11.74 13.44
C PHE A 556 38.10 11.29 14.83
N ALA A 557 38.97 10.65 15.61
CA ALA A 557 38.63 10.19 16.96
C ALA A 557 38.33 11.32 17.96
N GLU A 558 38.73 12.56 17.66
CA GLU A 558 38.34 13.75 18.44
C GLU A 558 36.94 14.25 18.07
N PHE A 559 36.57 14.12 16.80
CA PHE A 559 35.29 14.56 16.26
C PHE A 559 34.18 13.53 16.51
N ASP A 560 34.48 12.24 16.35
CA ASP A 560 33.66 11.10 16.74
C ASP A 560 33.66 10.97 18.28
N ARG A 561 32.76 11.70 18.93
CA ARG A 561 32.70 11.83 20.39
C ARG A 561 31.96 10.69 21.04
N ASN A 562 31.01 10.12 20.32
CA ASN A 562 30.28 8.94 20.78
C ASN A 562 31.08 7.65 20.54
N HIS A 563 32.20 7.72 19.80
CA HIS A 563 33.09 6.61 19.43
C HIS A 563 32.36 5.50 18.69
N ASP A 564 31.38 5.85 17.86
CA ASP A 564 30.61 4.90 17.06
C ASP A 564 31.23 4.60 15.70
N GLY A 565 32.33 5.29 15.35
CA GLY A 565 33.08 5.10 14.11
C GLY A 565 32.65 6.03 12.97
N PHE A 566 31.75 6.97 13.23
CA PHE A 566 31.26 7.97 12.29
C PHE A 566 31.34 9.36 12.91
N ILE A 567 31.34 10.38 12.07
CA ILE A 567 31.06 11.74 12.49
C ILE A 567 29.65 12.06 12.02
N ASP A 568 28.72 12.31 12.93
CA ASP A 568 27.38 12.76 12.58
C ASP A 568 27.31 14.29 12.37
N LEU A 569 26.16 14.80 11.93
CA LEU A 569 25.95 16.24 11.73
C LEU A 569 26.17 17.07 13.00
N ASN A 570 25.77 16.57 14.17
CA ASN A 570 25.91 17.28 15.44
C ASN A 570 27.38 17.35 15.86
N GLU A 571 28.10 16.25 15.74
CA GLU A 571 29.53 16.14 15.98
C GLU A 571 30.32 17.03 15.02
N ALA A 572 29.97 17.03 13.74
CA ALA A 572 30.56 17.90 12.74
C ALA A 572 30.32 19.38 13.05
N ALA A 573 29.10 19.75 13.48
CA ALA A 573 28.77 21.11 13.87
C ALA A 573 29.56 21.56 15.12
N LEU A 574 29.75 20.66 16.09
CA LEU A 574 30.52 20.92 17.30
C LEU A 574 32.03 20.99 17.04
N ALA A 575 32.54 20.23 16.07
CA ALA A 575 33.92 20.29 15.61
C ALA A 575 34.25 21.64 14.95
N GLN A 576 33.30 22.23 14.22
CA GLN A 576 33.47 23.55 13.59
C GLN A 576 33.51 24.72 14.61
N GLY A 577 32.98 24.54 15.82
CA GLY A 577 32.97 25.55 16.88
C GLY A 577 34.23 25.61 17.74
N SER A 578 35.29 24.87 17.39
CA SER A 578 36.50 24.69 18.22
C SER A 578 37.74 25.46 17.72
N ASP A 579 37.58 26.36 16.75
CA ASP A 579 38.65 27.25 16.22
C ASP A 579 38.75 28.59 16.98
#